data_AF-A0A3B9BZC5-F1
#
_entry.id   AF-A0A3B9BZC5-F1
#
_cell.length_a   1.000
_cell.length_b   1.000
_cell.length_c   1.000
_cell.angle_alpha   90.00
_cell.angle_beta   90.00
_cell.angle_gamma   90.00
#
_symmetry.space_group_name_H-M   'P 1'
#
loop_
_entity.id
_entity.type
_entity.pdbx_description
1 polymer ?
#
loop_
_entity_poly.entity_id
_entity_poly.type
_entity_poly.pdbx_seq_one_letter_code
_entity_poly.pdbx_strand_id
1 'polypeptide(L)' 'MSRSRLNPDNISQMNPVNEWSKNRMDAGVGFALTLKKFGPLEKVEPFTIRFDMPFFLSAPPAAKSDFLAWRWVVGIGRSF' A
#
# COMPACT_ATOMS: atom_id res chain seq x y z
N MET A 1 -9.15 -3.29 15.21
CA MET A 1 -8.46 -2.18 15.89
C MET A 1 -7.61 -2.77 17.02
N SER A 2 -6.29 -2.56 17.05
CA SER A 2 -5.53 -2.66 18.31
C SER A 2 -4.85 -1.32 18.46
N ARG A 3 -5.53 -0.41 19.16
CA ARG A 3 -4.97 0.87 19.56
C ARG A 3 -4.59 0.70 21.02
N SER A 4 -3.37 1.07 21.36
CA SER A 4 -2.84 1.14 22.71
C SER A 4 -3.91 1.68 23.65
N ARG A 5 -4.32 0.90 24.65
CA ARG A 5 -5.31 1.34 25.63
C ARG A 5 -4.58 2.24 26.64
N LEU A 6 -4.87 3.54 26.59
CA LEU A 6 -4.51 4.45 27.67
C LEU A 6 -5.33 4.07 28.90
N ASN A 7 -4.67 3.82 30.03
CA ASN A 7 -5.34 3.68 31.31
C ASN A 7 -5.54 5.10 31.90
N PRO A 8 -6.76 5.65 31.92
CA PRO A 8 -7.00 7.02 32.39
C PRO A 8 -6.71 7.20 33.88
N ASP A 9 -6.76 6.13 34.67
CA ASP A 9 -6.44 6.15 36.11
C ASP A 9 -4.93 6.06 36.37
N ASN A 10 -4.13 5.78 35.33
CA ASN A 10 -2.68 5.68 35.40
C ASN A 10 -2.04 6.07 34.05
N ILE A 11 -1.80 7.37 33.88
CA ILE A 11 -1.20 7.96 32.67
C ILE A 11 0.25 7.51 32.41
N SER A 12 0.91 6.93 33.41
CA SER A 12 2.25 6.34 33.31
C SER A 12 2.26 4.94 32.67
N GLN A 13 1.10 4.28 32.55
CA GLN A 13 0.96 3.01 31.85
C GLN A 13 0.54 3.24 30.38
N MET A 14 1.46 3.75 29.57
CA MET A 14 1.40 3.56 28.12
C MET A 14 1.98 2.18 27.80
N ASN A 15 1.15 1.15 27.57
CA ASN A 15 1.62 -0.10 26.95
C ASN A 15 1.45 -0.04 25.43
N PRO A 16 2.50 0.40 24.70
CA PRO A 16 2.76 -0.16 23.37
C PRO A 16 4.22 -0.02 22.89
N VAL A 17 5.07 -1.06 22.82
CA VAL A 17 6.42 -0.81 22.24
C VAL A 17 7.12 -1.93 21.45
N ASN A 18 6.72 -3.22 21.52
CA ASN A 18 7.46 -4.31 20.84
C ASN A 18 6.61 -5.20 19.92
N GLU A 19 5.37 -4.81 19.64
CA GLU A 19 4.47 -5.61 18.81
C GLU A 19 4.75 -5.33 17.33
N TRP A 20 5.00 -6.39 16.56
CA TRP A 20 5.18 -6.27 15.12
C TRP A 20 3.89 -5.76 14.46
N SER A 21 4.03 -5.00 13.38
CA SER A 21 2.87 -4.58 12.61
C SER A 21 2.10 -5.79 12.12
N LYS A 22 0.77 -5.76 12.22
CA LYS A 22 -0.08 -6.81 11.66
C LYS A 22 0.18 -6.95 10.16
N ASN A 23 0.26 -8.18 9.67
CA ASN A 23 0.38 -8.45 8.25
C ASN A 23 -0.79 -7.82 7.49
N ARG A 24 -0.47 -7.06 6.45
CA ARG A 24 -1.43 -6.43 5.56
C ARG A 24 -1.22 -6.96 4.16
N MET A 25 -2.32 -7.32 3.51
CA MET A 25 -2.32 -7.88 2.17
C MET A 25 -3.51 -7.29 1.43
N ASP A 26 -3.24 -6.84 0.22
CA ASP A 26 -4.26 -6.31 -0.67
C ASP A 26 -4.23 -7.14 -1.96
N ALA A 27 -5.41 -7.44 -2.50
CA ALA A 27 -5.57 -8.21 -3.72
C ALA A 27 -6.33 -7.40 -4.77
N GLY A 28 -5.89 -7.50 -6.01
CA GLY A 28 -6.42 -6.69 -7.09
C GLY A 28 -5.86 -7.07 -8.44
N VAL A 29 -6.20 -6.26 -9.43
CA VAL A 29 -5.69 -6.39 -10.79
C VAL A 29 -4.72 -5.25 -11.07
N GLY A 30 -3.67 -5.54 -11.81
CA GLY A 30 -2.72 -4.53 -12.23
C GLY A 30 -2.04 -4.92 -13.53
N PHE A 31 -1.40 -3.96 -14.16
CA PHE A 31 -0.55 -4.18 -15.31
C PHE A 31 0.77 -3.42 -15.16
N ALA A 32 1.82 -4.00 -15.76
CA ALA A 32 3.14 -3.38 -15.81
C ALA A 32 3.59 -3.32 -17.27
N LEU A 33 3.86 -2.11 -17.74
CA LEU A 33 4.36 -1.83 -19.08
C LEU A 33 5.82 -1.38 -18.99
N THR A 34 6.74 -2.23 -19.44
CA THR A 34 8.17 -1.91 -19.48
C THR A 34 8.55 -1.41 -20.87
N LEU A 35 8.87 -0.12 -20.96
CA LEU A 35 9.33 0.51 -22.19
C LEU A 35 10.85 0.44 -22.25
N LYS A 36 11.39 -0.42 -23.12
CA LYS A 36 12.86 -0.60 -23.28
C LYS A 36 13.45 0.18 -24.45
N LYS A 37 12.69 0.31 -25.54
CA LYS A 37 13.08 1.03 -26.76
C LYS A 37 11.83 1.64 -27.39
N PHE A 38 11.64 2.95 -27.22
CA PHE A 38 10.44 3.64 -27.68
C PHE A 38 10.78 4.57 -28.85
N GLY A 39 11.05 3.98 -30.01
CA GLY A 39 11.32 4.71 -31.27
C GLY A 39 12.30 5.90 -31.09
N PRO A 40 11.86 7.16 -31.29
CA PRO A 40 12.72 8.34 -31.19
C PRO A 40 13.31 8.58 -29.78
N LEU A 41 12.80 7.89 -28.75
CA LEU A 41 13.27 7.95 -27.37
C LEU A 41 14.27 6.84 -27.04
N GLU A 42 15.02 6.32 -28.02
CA GLU A 42 16.04 5.27 -27.78
C GLU A 42 17.15 5.72 -26.80
N LYS A 43 17.30 7.02 -26.55
CA LYS A 43 18.23 7.59 -25.56
C LYS A 43 17.71 7.53 -24.13
N VAL A 44 16.42 7.25 -23.92
CA VAL A 44 15.83 7.15 -22.58
C VAL A 44 16.06 5.74 -22.07
N GLU A 45 16.59 5.63 -20.85
CA GLU A 45 16.80 4.33 -20.22
C GLU A 45 15.48 3.59 -20.00
N PRO A 46 15.48 2.25 -20.04
CA PRO A 46 14.29 1.46 -19.82
C PRO A 46 13.58 1.80 -18.50
N PHE A 47 12.29 2.05 -18.58
CA PHE A 47 11.45 2.31 -17.41
C PHE A 47 10.12 1.58 -17.51
N THR A 48 9.52 1.33 -16.35
CA THR A 48 8.26 0.62 -16.20
C THR A 48 7.20 1.58 -15.69
N ILE A 49 6.04 1.55 -16.34
CA ILE A 49 4.82 2.17 -15.86
C ILE A 49 3.98 1.04 -15.27
N ARG A 50 3.74 1.10 -13.97
CA ARG A 50 2.93 0.14 -13.23
C ARG A 50 1.61 0.79 -12.85
N PHE A 51 0.53 0.09 -13.07
CA PHE A 51 -0.79 0.48 -12.64
C PHE A 51 -1.43 -0.65 -11.87
N ASP A 52 -1.73 -0.41 -10.60
CA ASP A 52 -2.30 -1.40 -9.69
C ASP A 52 -3.64 -0.90 -9.17
N MET A 53 -4.66 -1.77 -9.21
CA MET A 53 -5.97 -1.55 -8.62
C MET A 53 -6.26 -2.63 -7.55
N PRO A 54 -5.82 -2.41 -6.30
CA PRO A 54 -6.20 -3.27 -5.17
C PRO A 54 -7.67 -3.07 -4.83
N PHE A 55 -8.50 -4.07 -5.13
CA PHE A 55 -9.94 -4.06 -4.85
C PHE A 55 -10.29 -4.64 -3.48
N PHE A 56 -9.53 -5.61 -3.02
CA PHE A 56 -9.73 -6.26 -1.73
C PHE A 56 -8.62 -5.87 -0.76
N LEU A 57 -8.98 -5.42 0.43
CA LEU A 57 -8.05 -4.95 1.45
C LEU A 57 -8.19 -5.78 2.72
N SER A 58 -7.10 -6.31 3.27
CA SER A 58 -7.18 -7.05 4.55
C SER A 58 -7.42 -6.14 5.76
N ALA A 59 -7.13 -4.84 5.64
CA ALA A 59 -7.23 -3.85 6.71
C ALA A 59 -7.92 -2.57 6.22
N PRO A 60 -9.27 -2.52 6.19
CA PRO A 60 -9.99 -1.34 5.75
C PRO A 60 -9.83 -0.16 6.75
N PRO A 61 -9.91 1.09 6.28
CA PRO A 61 -9.76 2.27 7.14
C PRO A 61 -10.83 2.32 8.22
N ALA A 62 -10.53 2.89 9.38
CA ALA A 62 -11.48 2.97 10.50
C ALA A 62 -12.81 3.67 10.16
N ALA A 63 -12.83 4.52 9.12
CA ALA A 63 -14.01 5.25 8.67
C ALA A 63 -14.95 4.46 7.74
N LYS A 64 -14.48 3.37 7.11
CA LYS A 64 -15.25 2.53 6.19
C LYS A 64 -14.87 1.08 6.40
N SER A 65 -15.80 0.25 6.88
CA SER A 65 -15.55 -1.17 7.22
C SER A 65 -15.50 -2.10 6.01
N ASP A 66 -15.68 -1.59 4.80
CA ASP A 66 -15.79 -2.43 3.60
C ASP A 66 -14.42 -2.94 3.16
N PHE A 67 -14.32 -4.25 3.02
CA PHE A 67 -13.13 -4.93 2.49
C PHE A 67 -12.96 -4.70 0.98
N LEU A 68 -14.03 -4.29 0.29
CA LEU A 68 -13.99 -3.89 -1.10
C LEU A 68 -13.78 -2.37 -1.21
N ALA A 69 -12.72 -1.93 -1.88
CA ALA A 69 -12.44 -0.52 -2.08
C ALA A 69 -11.95 -0.24 -3.50
N TRP A 70 -12.46 0.84 -4.08
CA TRP A 70 -11.97 1.35 -5.36
C TRP A 70 -10.73 2.21 -5.14
N ARG A 71 -9.55 1.60 -5.30
CA ARG A 71 -8.25 2.27 -5.20
C ARG A 71 -7.42 1.98 -6.44
N TRP A 72 -6.57 2.94 -6.81
CA TRP A 72 -5.63 2.79 -7.90
C TRP A 72 -4.32 3.49 -7.55
N VAL A 73 -3.21 2.92 -8.00
CA VAL A 73 -1.86 3.45 -7.82
C VAL A 73 -1.14 3.39 -9.16
N VAL A 74 -0.50 4.51 -9.53
CA VAL A 74 0.39 4.58 -10.70
C VAL A 74 1.81 4.75 -10.18
N GLY A 75 2.70 3.84 -10.60
CA GLY A 75 4.13 3.93 -10.38
C GLY A 75 4.87 4.14 -11.69
N ILE A 76 5.87 5.01 -11.69
CA ILE A 76 6.82 5.18 -12.80
C ILE A 76 8.22 5.01 -12.22
N GLY A 77 8.98 4.04 -12.72
CA GLY A 77 10.27 3.71 -12.13
C GLY A 77 11.03 2.64 -12.90
N ARG A 78 12.26 2.37 -12.48
CA ARG A 78 13.13 1.36 -13.11
C ARG A 78 13.14 0.02 -12.36
N SER A 79 12.70 -0.01 -11.11
CA SER A 79 12.60 -1.20 -10.27
C SER A 79 11.34 -1.12 -9.42
N PHE A 80 10.57 -2.21 -9.41
CA PHE A 80 9.33 -2.40 -8.65
C PHE A 80 9.34 -3.78 -7.99
#